data_AF-A0A3D1CAT7-F1
#
_entry.id   AF-A0A3D1CAT7-F1
#
_cell.length_a   1.000
_cell.length_b   1.000
_cell.length_c   1.000
_cell.angle_alpha   90.00
_cell.angle_beta   90.00
_cell.angle_gamma   90.00
#
_symmetry.space_group_name_H-M   'P 1'
#
loop_
_entity.id
_entity.type
_entity.pdbx_description
1 polymer ?
#
loop_
_entity_poly.entity_id
_entity_poly.type
_entity_poly.pdbx_seq_one_letter_code
_entity_poly.pdbx_strand_id
1 'polypeptide(L)'
;MERAGDAFTLVTPEDHEMVRELEKIMGQKLPKLTLEDYDYSVAAPAKPVVSQRPPRQTLAARGVKVISRPASRFQQNHRTGNK
;
A
#
# COMPACT_ATOMS: atom_id res chain seq x y z
N MET A 1 9.28 26.04 12.87
CA MET A 1 8.79 25.30 14.04
C MET A 1 8.67 23.85 13.61
N GLU A 2 9.62 23.01 13.99
CA GLU A 2 9.58 21.58 13.68
C GLU A 2 8.47 20.92 14.49
N ARG A 3 7.72 20.00 13.86
CA ARG A 3 6.72 19.17 14.53
C ARG A 3 7.38 17.85 14.88
N ALA A 4 7.94 17.78 16.09
CA ALA A 4 8.40 16.51 16.65
C ALA A 4 7.20 15.75 17.21
N GLY A 5 7.09 14.46 16.87
CA GLY A 5 6.10 13.54 17.39
C GLY A 5 6.58 12.11 17.21
N ASP A 6 6.21 11.22 18.14
CA ASP A 6 6.61 9.82 18.09
C ASP A 6 5.71 9.02 17.14
N ALA A 7 6.30 8.06 16.43
CA ALA A 7 5.59 7.16 15.53
C ALA A 7 5.90 5.71 15.89
N PHE A 8 4.85 4.90 15.99
CA PHE A 8 4.94 3.47 16.24
C PHE A 8 4.33 2.71 15.07
N THR A 9 5.01 1.65 14.62
CA THR A 9 4.51 0.75 13.58
C THR A 9 4.16 -0.58 14.22
N LEU A 10 2.92 -1.03 14.04
CA LEU A 10 2.50 -2.38 14.43
C LEU A 10 2.73 -3.32 13.25
N VAL A 11 3.26 -4.51 13.56
CA VAL A 11 3.57 -5.54 12.56
C VAL A 11 3.08 -6.89 13.07
N THR A 12 2.73 -7.79 12.15
CA THR A 12 2.40 -9.18 12.49
C THR A 12 3.61 -10.10 12.26
N PRO A 13 3.59 -11.35 12.75
CA PRO A 13 4.68 -12.30 12.49
C PRO A 13 4.98 -12.52 11.00
N GLU A 14 3.97 -12.39 10.14
CA GLU A 14 4.10 -12.52 8.68
C GLU A 14 4.92 -11.38 8.06
N ASP A 15 4.94 -10.19 8.68
CA ASP A 15 5.67 -9.02 8.20
C ASP A 15 7.17 -9.06 8.54
N HIS A 16 7.63 -10.02 9.35
CA HIS A 16 9.00 -10.05 9.86
C HIS A 16 10.08 -10.08 8.78
N GLU A 17 9.83 -10.76 7.66
CA GLU A 17 10.79 -10.80 6.54
C GLU A 17 10.96 -9.43 5.89
N MET A 18 9.86 -8.73 5.63
CA MET A 18 9.86 -7.37 5.10
C MET A 18 10.59 -6.40 6.04
N VAL A 19 10.31 -6.46 7.34
CA VAL A 19 10.99 -5.61 8.33
C VAL A 19 12.49 -5.87 8.33
N ARG A 20 12.91 -7.13 8.22
CA ARG A 20 14.33 -7.49 8.18
C ARG A 20 15.05 -6.94 6.94
N GLU A 21 14.36 -6.86 5.80
CA GLU A 21 14.91 -6.20 4.60
C GLU A 21 15.11 -4.71 4.82
N LEU A 22 14.15 -4.04 5.45
CA LEU A 22 14.26 -2.62 5.81
C LEU A 22 15.43 -2.36 6.77
N GLU A 23 15.60 -3.18 7.81
CA GLU A 23 16.73 -3.08 8.75
C GLU A 23 18.08 -3.25 8.06
N LYS A 24 18.18 -4.17 7.08
CA LYS A 24 19.41 -4.35 6.27
C LYS A 24 19.71 -3.11 5.44
N ILE A 25 18.70 -2.50 4.83
CA ILE A 25 18.85 -1.27 4.03
C ILE A 25 19.26 -0.10 4.92
N MET A 26 18.68 0.00 6.12
CA MET A 26 18.99 1.05 7.09
C MET A 26 20.35 0.84 7.79
N GLY A 27 20.90 -0.38 7.75
CA GLY A 27 22.14 -0.74 8.44
C GLY A 27 22.01 -0.83 9.97
N GLN A 28 20.79 -0.75 10.50
CA GLN A 28 20.52 -0.81 11.93
C GLN A 28 19.18 -1.50 12.20
N LYS A 29 19.06 -2.10 13.39
CA LYS A 29 17.81 -2.70 13.85
C LYS A 29 16.84 -1.63 14.33
N LEU A 30 15.56 -1.86 14.10
CA LEU A 30 14.50 -1.03 14.66
C LEU A 30 14.26 -1.43 16.12
N PRO A 31 14.04 -0.47 17.03
CA PRO A 31 13.62 -0.77 18.39
C PRO A 31 12.31 -1.56 18.38
N LYS A 32 12.30 -2.71 19.06
CA LYS A 32 11.08 -3.49 19.28
C LYS A 32 10.55 -3.18 20.67
N LEU A 33 9.30 -2.75 20.73
CA LEU A 33 8.60 -2.45 21.97
C LEU A 33 7.48 -3.47 22.16
N THR A 34 7.40 -4.04 23.36
CA THR A 34 6.33 -4.93 23.80
C THR A 34 5.62 -4.26 24.97
N LEU A 35 4.29 -4.41 25.06
CA LEU A 35 3.56 -3.97 26.24
C LEU A 35 3.81 -4.94 27.40
N GLU A 36 4.26 -4.43 28.54
CA GLU A 36 4.63 -5.22 29.73
C GLU A 36 3.43 -6.00 30.30
N ASP A 37 2.24 -5.41 30.27
CA ASP A 37 1.01 -5.99 30.81
C ASP A 37 0.14 -6.71 29.76
N TYR A 38 0.73 -7.14 28.63
CA TYR A 38 0.01 -7.84 27.56
C TYR A 38 0.59 -9.24 27.33
N ASP A 39 -0.26 -10.27 27.45
CA ASP A 39 0.13 -11.65 27.18
C ASP A 39 0.05 -11.97 25.68
N TYR A 40 1.22 -12.00 25.03
CA TYR A 40 1.37 -12.35 23.61
C TYR A 40 1.36 -13.85 23.33
N SER A 41 1.31 -14.71 24.35
CA SER A 41 1.27 -16.18 24.18
C SER A 41 -0.14 -16.71 23.91
N VAL A 42 -1.16 -15.88 24.13
CA VAL A 42 -2.56 -16.20 23.86
C VAL A 42 -2.76 -16.45 22.37
N ALA A 43 -3.28 -17.62 22.02
CA ALA A 43 -3.56 -17.98 20.64
C ALA A 43 -4.58 -17.00 20.02
N ALA A 44 -4.38 -16.67 18.75
CA ALA A 44 -5.31 -15.83 18.02
C ALA A 44 -6.73 -16.43 18.06
N PRO A 45 -7.78 -15.60 18.27
CA PRO A 45 -9.16 -16.09 18.28
C PRO A 45 -9.51 -16.72 16.93
N ALA A 46 -10.43 -17.70 16.94
CA ALA A 46 -10.88 -18.36 15.73
C ALA A 46 -11.39 -17.33 14.72
N LYS A 47 -10.88 -17.39 13.49
CA LYS A 47 -11.31 -16.49 12.41
C LYS A 47 -12.82 -16.63 12.25
N PRO A 48 -13.62 -15.55 12.33
CA PRO A 48 -15.04 -15.65 12.11
C PRO A 48 -15.27 -16.21 10.70
N VAL A 49 -16.20 -17.17 10.58
CA VAL A 49 -16.68 -17.61 9.28
C VAL A 49 -17.30 -16.39 8.63
N VAL A 50 -16.59 -15.80 7.67
CA VAL A 50 -17.09 -14.68 6.89
C VAL A 50 -18.35 -15.17 6.17
N SER A 51 -19.51 -14.83 6.72
CA SER A 51 -20.79 -15.02 6.05
C SER A 51 -20.66 -14.35 4.69
N GLN A 52 -20.80 -15.12 3.62
CA GLN A 52 -20.62 -14.65 2.23
C GLN A 52 -21.39 -13.34 2.08
N ARG A 53 -20.65 -12.23 2.01
CA ARG A 53 -21.25 -10.92 1.85
C ARG A 53 -22.02 -10.98 0.53
N PRO A 54 -23.33 -10.64 0.51
CA PRO A 54 -24.10 -10.75 -0.71
C PRO A 54 -23.39 -9.99 -1.83
N PRO A 55 -23.38 -10.53 -3.06
CA PRO A 55 -22.69 -9.88 -4.17
C PRO A 55 -23.17 -8.44 -4.27
N ARG A 56 -22.23 -7.51 -4.23
CA ARG A 56 -22.52 -6.09 -4.42
C ARG A 56 -23.24 -5.97 -5.77
N GLN A 57 -24.52 -5.62 -5.74
CA GLN A 57 -25.24 -5.24 -6.95
C GLN A 57 -24.51 -4.01 -7.52
N THR A 58 -23.69 -4.24 -8.52
CA THR A 58 -23.18 -3.17 -9.36
C THR A 58 -24.40 -2.56 -10.02
N LEU A 59 -24.71 -1.29 -9.71
CA LEU A 59 -25.63 -0.52 -10.54
C LEU A 59 -25.03 -0.53 -11.94
N ALA A 60 -25.60 -1.34 -12.83
CA ALA A 60 -25.28 -1.33 -14.24
C ALA A 60 -25.48 0.10 -14.74
N ALA A 61 -24.37 0.73 -15.11
CA ALA A 61 -24.23 1.83 -16.05
C ALA A 61 -25.51 2.64 -16.33
N ARG A 62 -25.90 3.56 -15.44
CA ARG A 62 -26.64 4.73 -15.88
C ARG A 62 -25.64 5.72 -16.48
N GLY A 63 -25.50 5.61 -17.80
CA GLY A 63 -24.72 6.41 -18.74
C GLY A 63 -23.93 7.59 -18.20
N VAL A 64 -22.62 7.40 -18.03
CA VAL A 64 -21.66 8.50 -18.10
C VAL A 64 -21.02 8.43 -19.48
N LYS A 65 -21.38 9.36 -20.36
CA LYS A 65 -20.75 9.52 -21.67
C LYS A 65 -19.31 9.98 -21.44
N VAL A 66 -18.36 9.04 -21.47
CA VAL A 66 -16.93 9.34 -21.45
C VAL A 66 -16.60 10.06 -22.75
N ILE A 67 -16.29 11.36 -22.65
CA ILE A 67 -15.76 12.14 -23.76
C ILE A 67 -14.30 11.70 -23.95
N SER A 68 -14.06 10.88 -24.97
CA SER A 68 -12.73 10.46 -25.39
C SER A 68 -11.94 11.67 -25.89
N ARG A 69 -10.88 12.05 -25.16
CA ARG A 69 -9.92 13.06 -25.62
C ARG A 69 -9.06 12.44 -26.73
N PRO A 70 -8.88 13.11 -27.89
CA PRO A 70 -8.07 12.55 -28.96
C PRO A 70 -6.59 12.56 -28.58
N ALA A 71 -5.89 11.47 -28.91
CA ALA A 71 -4.46 11.34 -28.71
C ALA A 71 -3.72 12.37 -29.57
N SER A 72 -2.99 13.27 -28.90
CA SER A 72 -2.06 14.20 -29.52
C SER A 72 -0.93 13.42 -30.20
N ARG A 73 -0.97 13.43 -31.53
CA ARG A 73 0.03 12.88 -32.44
C ARG A 73 1.34 13.67 -32.30
N PHE A 74 2.27 13.16 -31.50
CA PHE A 74 3.64 13.63 -31.44
C PHE A 74 4.34 13.24 -32.76
N GLN A 75 4.46 14.18 -33.70
CA GLN A 75 5.31 14.01 -34.88
C GLN A 75 6.78 14.21 -34.46
N GLN A 76 7.57 13.14 -34.57
CA GLN A 76 9.03 13.21 -34.56
C GLN A 76 9.50 13.86 -35.86
N ASN A 77 10.10 15.04 -35.77
CA ASN A 77 10.79 15.65 -36.90
C ASN A 77 12.26 15.21 -36.88
N HIS A 78 12.60 14.27 -37.76
CA HIS A 78 13.97 13.89 -38.05
C HIS A 78 14.52 14.77 -39.19
N ARG A 79 15.66 15.40 -38.90
CA ARG A 79 16.84 15.55 -39.75
C ARG A 79 16.76 16.28 -41.12
N THR A 80 17.77 17.15 -41.26
CA THR A 80 18.51 17.60 -42.46
C THR A 80 17.97 18.76 -43.27
N GLY A 81 18.85 19.75 -43.44
CA GLY A 81 18.72 20.88 -44.36
C GLY A 81 20.01 21.69 -44.36
N ASN A 82 21.01 21.18 -45.08
CA ASN A 82 22.29 21.83 -45.35
C ASN A 82 22.16 22.57 -46.70
N LYS A 83 22.30 23.91 -46.69
CA LYS A 83 22.86 24.80 -47.74
C LYS A 83 22.46 26.23 -47.46
#